data_AF-A0A3B8WLK8-F1
#
_entry.id   AF-A0A3B8WLK8-F1
#
_cell.length_a   1.000
_cell.length_b   1.000
_cell.length_c   1.000
_cell.angle_alpha   90.00
_cell.angle_beta   90.00
_cell.angle_gamma   90.00
#
_symmetry.space_group_name_H-M   'P 1'
#
loop_
_entity.id
_entity.type
_entity.pdbx_description
1 polymer ?
#
loop_
_entity_poly.entity_id
_entity_poly.type
_entity_poly.pdbx_seq_one_letter_code
_entity_poly.pdbx_strand_id
1 'polypeptide(L)'
;MISRFYNGKKLNCAVGMSGPAFFRGIETEAFMEQKLTDAINSFSQKFSRFKKSGKTERVTEPTPDRRLQQQIRESGERFKMSVVQTYKIYRSPYEALGKDSTRAQSIDRDEQLLLKAWELYAGMLDFAKEKSDEQTFVSRVEVKSPLAQKASYTDGGQFIYLMMWLYFEKNCQTYMPFFEEDGESVRLNFCPAEKFEFDNHDREIFELVKTEFYS
;
A
#
# COMPACT_ATOMS: atom_id res chain seq x y z
N MET A 1 -0.34 -1.35 -23.35
CA MET A 1 -1.43 -0.74 -22.57
C MET A 1 -1.87 -1.80 -21.56
N ILE A 2 -1.31 -1.77 -20.35
CA ILE A 2 -1.51 -2.81 -19.33
C ILE A 2 -2.33 -2.16 -18.21
N SER A 3 -3.60 -2.57 -18.09
CA SER A 3 -4.47 -2.19 -16.98
C SER A 3 -4.00 -2.90 -15.72
N ARG A 4 -3.71 -2.15 -14.66
CA ARG A 4 -3.47 -2.70 -13.32
C ARG A 4 -4.83 -2.75 -12.61
N PHE A 5 -5.29 -3.96 -12.35
CA PHE A 5 -6.52 -4.21 -11.60
C PHE A 5 -6.27 -4.02 -10.10
N TYR A 6 -6.97 -3.06 -9.49
CA TYR A 6 -7.10 -2.98 -8.04
C TYR A 6 -8.06 -4.09 -7.57
N ASN A 7 -7.51 -5.11 -6.91
CA ASN A 7 -8.28 -6.21 -6.35
C ASN A 7 -8.82 -5.83 -4.97
N GLY A 8 -10.10 -5.43 -4.91
CA GLY A 8 -10.85 -5.30 -3.67
C GLY A 8 -11.08 -6.67 -3.01
N LYS A 9 -10.66 -6.84 -1.76
CA LYS A 9 -10.97 -8.03 -0.95
C LYS A 9 -12.37 -7.89 -0.31
N LYS A 10 -13.22 -8.88 -0.54
CA LYS A 10 -14.48 -9.11 0.18
C LYS A 10 -14.21 -9.82 1.53
N LEU A 11 -14.81 -9.30 2.60
CA LEU A 11 -15.01 -10.00 3.88
C LEU A 11 -16.34 -10.76 3.82
N ASN A 12 -16.36 -12.04 4.19
CA ASN A 12 -17.58 -12.79 4.46
C ASN A 12 -17.47 -13.53 5.81
N CYS A 13 -18.45 -13.29 6.67
CA CYS A 13 -18.69 -13.96 7.94
C CYS A 13 -19.60 -15.20 7.75
N ALA A 14 -19.57 -16.08 8.75
CA ALA A 14 -19.93 -17.50 8.74
C ALA A 14 -21.44 -17.84 9.02
N VAL A 15 -21.67 -19.16 9.24
CA VAL A 15 -22.82 -19.90 9.84
C VAL A 15 -23.67 -20.64 8.81
N GLY A 16 -24.07 -21.93 8.90
CA GLY A 16 -23.95 -23.02 9.87
C GLY A 16 -25.02 -24.11 9.57
N MET A 17 -24.87 -25.30 10.20
CA MET A 17 -25.91 -26.34 10.54
C MET A 17 -26.10 -27.63 9.70
N SER A 18 -25.66 -28.75 10.30
CA SER A 18 -26.23 -30.11 10.53
C SER A 18 -27.24 -30.78 9.56
N GLY A 19 -27.01 -32.04 9.13
CA GLY A 19 -27.66 -33.26 9.69
C GLY A 19 -27.91 -34.37 8.63
N PRO A 20 -28.28 -35.64 8.99
CA PRO A 20 -27.51 -36.87 8.66
C PRO A 20 -28.24 -38.01 7.86
N ALA A 21 -27.58 -39.19 7.75
CA ALA A 21 -28.03 -40.58 7.35
C ALA A 21 -27.87 -40.97 5.85
N PHE A 22 -27.47 -42.18 5.39
CA PHE A 22 -27.40 -43.55 5.94
C PHE A 22 -26.57 -44.50 5.00
N PHE A 23 -25.77 -45.41 5.59
CA PHE A 23 -25.16 -46.70 5.14
C PHE A 23 -25.06 -47.15 3.65
N ARG A 24 -23.83 -47.47 3.19
CA ARG A 24 -23.36 -48.81 2.70
C ARG A 24 -21.96 -48.71 2.06
N GLY A 25 -20.94 -49.37 2.63
CA GLY A 25 -19.66 -49.58 1.93
C GLY A 25 -18.42 -49.77 2.82
N ILE A 26 -18.44 -50.75 3.73
CA ILE A 26 -17.46 -50.90 4.83
C ILE A 26 -16.04 -51.33 4.35
N GLU A 27 -15.78 -51.49 3.05
CA GLU A 27 -14.45 -51.91 2.56
C GLU A 27 -13.74 -50.90 1.65
N THR A 28 -14.37 -49.78 1.31
CA THR A 28 -13.77 -48.68 0.54
C THR A 28 -13.41 -47.46 1.39
N GLU A 29 -14.03 -47.31 2.57
CA GLU A 29 -13.84 -46.15 3.45
C GLU A 29 -12.48 -46.15 4.14
N ALA A 30 -11.97 -47.28 4.65
CA ALA A 30 -10.65 -47.31 5.31
C ALA A 30 -9.49 -46.96 4.35
N PHE A 31 -9.61 -47.35 3.08
CA PHE A 31 -8.59 -47.04 2.05
C PHE A 31 -8.69 -45.59 1.56
N MET A 32 -9.91 -45.03 1.49
CA MET A 32 -10.08 -43.59 1.20
C MET A 32 -9.74 -42.71 2.40
N GLU A 33 -10.05 -43.13 3.64
CA GLU A 33 -9.69 -42.42 4.86
C GLU A 33 -8.18 -42.38 5.05
N GLN A 34 -7.45 -43.48 4.78
CA GLN A 34 -5.99 -43.49 4.76
C GLN A 34 -5.43 -42.55 3.69
N LYS A 35 -5.95 -42.59 2.46
CA LYS A 35 -5.53 -41.66 1.39
C LYS A 35 -5.87 -40.21 1.69
N LEU A 36 -6.99 -39.94 2.36
CA LEU A 36 -7.42 -38.61 2.76
C LEU A 36 -6.58 -38.09 3.94
N THR A 37 -6.30 -38.92 4.94
CA THR A 37 -5.39 -38.56 6.04
C THR A 37 -3.96 -38.37 5.55
N ASP A 38 -3.49 -39.16 4.59
CA ASP A 38 -2.18 -38.95 3.94
C ASP A 38 -2.14 -37.68 3.08
N ALA A 39 -3.22 -37.36 2.37
CA ALA A 39 -3.36 -36.11 1.63
C ALA A 39 -3.42 -34.89 2.58
N ILE A 40 -4.14 -35.00 3.69
CA ILE A 40 -4.25 -33.94 4.71
C ILE A 40 -2.93 -33.81 5.48
N ASN A 41 -2.24 -34.90 5.80
CA ASN A 41 -0.95 -34.87 6.47
C ASN A 41 0.15 -34.33 5.55
N SER A 42 0.14 -34.70 4.27
CA SER A 42 1.07 -34.13 3.29
C SER A 42 0.77 -32.65 3.00
N PHE A 43 -0.51 -32.25 3.01
CA PHE A 43 -0.91 -30.84 2.94
C PHE A 43 -0.48 -30.08 4.20
N SER A 44 -0.68 -30.63 5.40
CA SER A 44 -0.31 -30.03 6.68
C SER A 44 1.22 -29.97 6.86
N GLN A 45 1.97 -30.96 6.34
CA GLN A 45 3.43 -30.89 6.25
C GLN A 45 3.89 -29.82 5.25
N LYS A 46 3.25 -29.71 4.08
CA LYS A 46 3.56 -28.64 3.12
C LYS A 46 3.19 -27.26 3.66
N PHE A 47 2.08 -27.14 4.38
CA PHE A 47 1.58 -25.91 4.96
C PHE A 47 2.39 -25.48 6.20
N SER A 48 2.85 -26.43 7.02
CA SER A 48 3.76 -26.15 8.14
C SER A 48 5.16 -25.75 7.67
N ARG A 49 5.65 -26.30 6.55
CA ARG A 49 6.86 -25.78 5.86
C ARG A 49 6.64 -24.36 5.36
N PHE A 50 5.45 -24.05 4.84
CA PHE A 50 5.10 -22.70 4.37
C PHE A 50 4.98 -21.68 5.51
N LYS A 51 4.37 -22.07 6.64
CA LYS A 51 4.31 -21.25 7.87
C LYS A 51 5.69 -21.03 8.50
N LYS A 52 6.58 -22.03 8.46
CA LYS A 52 7.97 -21.89 8.89
C LYS A 52 8.82 -20.99 7.98
N SER A 53 8.45 -20.83 6.71
CA SER A 53 9.06 -19.85 5.79
C SER A 53 8.48 -18.44 5.87
N GLY A 54 7.53 -18.18 6.79
CA GLY A 54 6.77 -16.93 6.82
C GLY A 54 7.46 -15.72 7.45
N LYS A 55 8.71 -15.84 7.94
CA LYS A 55 9.44 -14.72 8.59
C LYS A 55 10.94 -14.67 8.35
N THR A 56 11.51 -15.61 7.61
CA THR A 56 12.86 -15.43 7.06
C THR A 56 12.65 -14.79 5.71
N GLU A 57 13.13 -13.56 5.52
CA GLU A 57 13.44 -13.05 4.19
C GLU A 57 14.02 -14.23 3.40
N ARG A 58 13.40 -14.56 2.26
CA ARG A 58 14.02 -15.53 1.36
C ARG A 58 15.35 -14.88 0.99
N VAL A 59 16.42 -15.29 1.65
CA VAL A 59 17.78 -15.01 1.21
C VAL A 59 17.83 -15.62 -0.17
N THR A 60 17.64 -14.77 -1.18
CA THR A 60 17.71 -15.17 -2.57
C THR A 60 19.14 -15.62 -2.75
N GLU A 61 19.37 -16.94 -2.74
CA GLU A 61 20.70 -17.47 -2.97
C GLU A 61 21.22 -16.85 -4.28
N PRO A 62 22.43 -16.27 -4.27
CA PRO A 62 22.93 -15.58 -5.44
C PRO A 62 22.92 -16.52 -6.64
N THR A 63 22.18 -16.18 -7.71
CA THR A 63 22.09 -17.01 -8.92
C THR A 63 23.50 -17.39 -9.39
N PRO A 64 23.85 -18.66 -9.63
CA PRO A 64 25.22 -19.05 -9.97
C PRO A 64 25.79 -18.33 -11.21
N ASP A 65 24.91 -17.76 -12.04
CA ASP A 65 25.26 -16.87 -13.13
C ASP A 65 25.67 -15.47 -12.63
N ARG A 66 26.99 -15.22 -12.67
CA ARG A 66 27.60 -13.92 -12.32
C ARG A 66 27.03 -12.75 -13.14
N ARG A 67 26.64 -12.97 -14.40
CA ARG A 67 26.07 -11.89 -15.25
C ARG A 67 24.70 -11.49 -14.76
N LEU A 68 23.84 -12.46 -14.42
CA LEU A 68 22.52 -12.19 -13.87
C LEU A 68 22.60 -11.51 -12.51
N GLN A 69 23.50 -11.94 -11.62
CA GLN A 69 23.71 -11.24 -10.35
C GLN A 69 24.15 -9.78 -10.54
N GLN A 70 25.07 -9.54 -11.48
CA GLN A 70 25.53 -8.19 -11.78
C GLN A 70 24.38 -7.32 -12.31
N GLN A 71 23.58 -7.84 -13.24
CA GLN A 71 22.40 -7.12 -13.76
C GLN A 71 21.36 -6.81 -12.68
N ILE A 72 21.12 -7.74 -11.74
CA ILE A 72 20.21 -7.53 -10.61
C ILE A 72 20.74 -6.40 -9.72
N ARG A 73 22.03 -6.42 -9.37
CA ARG A 73 22.67 -5.36 -8.58
C ARG A 73 22.58 -4.01 -9.27
N GLU A 74 22.96 -3.94 -10.54
CA GLU A 74 22.91 -2.70 -11.34
C GLU A 74 21.47 -2.17 -11.51
N SER A 75 20.49 -3.05 -11.59
CA SER A 75 19.08 -2.66 -11.60
C SER A 75 18.63 -2.10 -10.24
N GLY A 76 19.01 -2.74 -9.14
CA GLY A 76 18.71 -2.29 -7.78
C GLY A 76 19.33 -0.92 -7.47
N GLU A 77 20.61 -0.73 -7.82
CA GLU A 77 21.29 0.56 -7.64
C GLU A 77 20.66 1.67 -8.49
N ARG A 78 20.31 1.38 -9.75
CA ARG A 78 19.60 2.35 -10.61
C ARG A 78 18.24 2.74 -10.03
N PHE A 79 17.49 1.77 -9.51
CA PHE A 79 16.22 2.02 -8.86
C PHE A 79 16.40 2.91 -7.61
N LYS A 80 17.31 2.53 -6.71
CA LYS A 80 17.63 3.33 -5.52
C LYS A 80 18.01 4.76 -5.90
N MET A 81 18.93 4.93 -6.84
CA MET A 81 19.35 6.25 -7.30
C MET A 81 18.19 7.05 -7.89
N SER A 82 17.31 6.41 -8.67
CA SER A 82 16.12 7.07 -9.21
C SER A 82 15.18 7.56 -8.11
N VAL A 83 14.92 6.73 -7.09
CA VAL A 83 14.06 7.08 -5.95
C VAL A 83 14.64 8.26 -5.18
N VAL A 84 15.93 8.17 -4.82
CA VAL A 84 16.65 9.22 -4.06
C VAL A 84 16.65 10.55 -4.82
N GLN A 85 16.97 10.52 -6.12
CA GLN A 85 16.98 11.74 -6.95
C GLN A 85 15.58 12.31 -7.14
N THR A 86 14.56 11.45 -7.32
CA THR A 86 13.17 11.91 -7.41
C THR A 86 12.74 12.57 -6.12
N TYR A 87 13.01 11.95 -4.97
CA TYR A 87 12.61 12.53 -3.69
C TYR A 87 13.31 13.85 -3.38
N LYS A 88 14.59 14.03 -3.74
CA LYS A 88 15.26 15.35 -3.63
C LYS A 88 14.48 16.48 -4.31
N ILE A 89 13.87 16.19 -5.46
CA ILE A 89 13.04 17.16 -6.18
C ILE A 89 11.79 17.50 -5.36
N TYR A 90 11.10 16.53 -4.78
CA TYR A 90 9.91 16.79 -3.95
C TYR A 90 10.25 17.37 -2.57
N ARG A 91 11.46 17.13 -2.05
CA ARG A 91 11.88 17.70 -0.78
C ARG A 91 12.19 19.19 -0.91
N SER A 92 12.80 19.60 -2.01
CA SER A 92 13.21 20.99 -2.25
C SER A 92 13.15 21.32 -3.74
N PRO A 93 11.95 21.56 -4.31
CA PRO A 93 11.77 21.69 -5.76
C PRO A 93 12.61 22.79 -6.40
N TYR A 94 12.70 23.96 -5.77
CA TYR A 94 13.46 25.10 -6.29
C TYR A 94 14.98 24.93 -6.16
N GLU A 95 15.45 24.15 -5.18
CA GLU A 95 16.87 23.81 -5.06
C GLU A 95 17.26 22.80 -6.14
N ALA A 96 16.44 21.78 -6.36
CA ALA A 96 16.73 20.70 -7.29
C ALA A 96 16.54 21.10 -8.77
N LEU A 97 15.58 21.98 -9.08
CA LEU A 97 15.20 22.31 -10.46
C LEU A 97 15.47 23.77 -10.84
N GLY A 98 15.85 24.63 -9.89
CA GLY A 98 16.07 26.06 -10.09
C GLY A 98 14.84 26.93 -9.77
N LYS A 99 15.10 28.17 -9.36
CA LYS A 99 14.10 29.13 -8.85
C LYS A 99 12.99 29.48 -9.87
N ASP A 100 13.36 29.54 -11.15
CA ASP A 100 12.43 29.92 -12.23
C ASP A 100 11.77 28.72 -12.91
N SER A 101 11.95 27.51 -12.35
CA SER A 101 11.40 26.28 -12.93
C SER A 101 9.88 26.20 -12.77
N THR A 102 9.17 26.12 -13.88
CA THR A 102 7.72 25.87 -13.90
C THR A 102 7.36 24.53 -13.26
N ARG A 103 8.25 23.54 -13.37
CA ARG A 103 8.10 22.25 -12.70
C ARG A 103 8.25 22.39 -11.19
N ALA A 104 9.21 23.18 -10.70
CA ALA A 104 9.34 23.44 -9.26
C ALA A 104 8.09 24.12 -8.71
N GLN A 105 7.59 25.15 -9.40
CA GLN A 105 6.35 25.85 -9.03
C GLN A 105 5.14 24.93 -9.02
N SER A 106 5.04 24.01 -9.98
CA SER A 106 3.94 23.03 -9.99
C SER A 106 4.01 22.09 -8.79
N ILE A 107 5.19 21.58 -8.45
CA ILE A 107 5.36 20.65 -7.33
C ILE A 107 5.07 21.34 -6.01
N ASP A 108 5.62 22.54 -5.80
CA ASP A 108 5.35 23.38 -4.62
C ASP A 108 3.86 23.69 -4.47
N ARG A 109 3.16 24.00 -5.57
CA ARG A 109 1.70 24.17 -5.54
C ARG A 109 0.98 22.88 -5.13
N ASP A 110 1.41 21.74 -5.64
CA ASP A 110 0.79 20.44 -5.32
C ASP A 110 1.01 20.04 -3.86
N GLU A 111 2.19 20.33 -3.31
CA GLU A 111 2.53 20.23 -1.90
C GLU A 111 1.57 21.06 -1.03
N GLN A 112 1.37 22.35 -1.37
CA GLN A 112 0.42 23.21 -0.64
C GLN A 112 -1.04 22.73 -0.75
N LEU A 113 -1.44 22.21 -1.92
CA LEU A 113 -2.79 21.65 -2.11
C LEU A 113 -3.01 20.41 -1.25
N LEU A 114 -1.99 19.53 -1.15
CA LEU A 114 -2.07 18.33 -0.33
C LEU A 114 -2.11 18.69 1.17
N LEU A 115 -1.26 19.61 1.62
CA LEU A 115 -1.24 20.07 3.00
C LEU A 115 -2.60 20.66 3.41
N LYS A 116 -3.16 21.54 2.58
CA LYS A 116 -4.48 22.13 2.82
C LYS A 116 -5.59 21.07 2.87
N ALA A 117 -5.54 20.08 1.98
CA ALA A 117 -6.49 18.97 2.00
C ALA A 117 -6.40 18.16 3.30
N TRP A 118 -5.18 17.92 3.79
CA TRP A 118 -4.93 17.24 5.04
C TRP A 118 -5.44 18.03 6.25
N GLU A 119 -5.15 19.33 6.31
CA GLU A 119 -5.60 20.23 7.39
C GLU A 119 -7.13 20.27 7.47
N LEU A 120 -7.81 20.34 6.32
CA LEU A 120 -9.28 20.28 6.27
C LEU A 120 -9.81 18.95 6.79
N TYR A 121 -9.19 17.82 6.40
CA TYR A 121 -9.62 16.51 6.86
C TYR A 121 -9.39 16.32 8.36
N ALA A 122 -8.18 16.62 8.84
CA ALA A 122 -7.82 16.50 10.25
C ALA A 122 -8.68 17.40 11.13
N GLY A 123 -8.84 18.68 10.75
CA GLY A 123 -9.67 19.64 11.48
C GLY A 123 -11.15 19.22 11.56
N MET A 124 -11.71 18.65 10.49
CA MET A 124 -13.08 18.13 10.51
C MET A 124 -13.24 16.91 11.44
N LEU A 125 -12.24 16.03 11.50
CA LEU A 125 -12.27 14.89 12.42
C LEU A 125 -12.09 15.30 13.88
N ASP A 126 -11.22 16.27 14.16
CA ASP A 126 -11.05 16.77 15.53
C ASP A 126 -12.30 17.52 15.99
N PHE A 127 -12.91 18.33 15.12
CA PHE A 127 -14.22 18.93 15.38
C PHE A 127 -15.30 17.87 15.66
N ALA A 128 -15.32 16.78 14.89
CA ALA A 128 -16.26 15.68 15.09
C ALA A 128 -16.07 14.99 16.45
N LYS A 129 -14.82 14.82 16.91
CA LYS A 129 -14.51 14.24 18.24
C LYS A 129 -14.93 15.18 19.37
N GLU A 130 -14.71 16.48 19.24
CA GLU A 130 -15.06 17.47 20.27
C GLU A 130 -16.57 17.65 20.45
N LYS A 131 -17.35 17.44 19.38
CA LYS A 131 -18.80 17.68 19.31
C LYS A 131 -19.63 16.40 19.20
N SER A 132 -19.03 15.22 19.41
CA SER A 132 -19.78 13.98 19.29
C SER A 132 -20.79 13.83 20.42
N ASP A 133 -22.03 14.22 20.16
CA ASP A 133 -23.21 13.70 20.87
C ASP A 133 -23.76 12.50 20.09
N GLU A 134 -24.41 11.55 20.77
CA GLU A 134 -24.99 10.34 20.15
C GLU A 134 -25.95 10.63 18.97
N GLN A 135 -26.45 11.87 18.86
CA GLN A 135 -27.41 12.29 17.85
C GLN A 135 -26.79 12.98 16.62
N THR A 136 -25.56 13.50 16.70
CA THR A 136 -24.94 14.26 15.58
C THR A 136 -23.49 13.87 15.42
N PHE A 137 -23.18 13.26 14.27
CA PHE A 137 -21.84 12.81 13.92
C PHE A 137 -21.52 13.13 12.46
N VAL A 138 -20.24 13.26 12.16
CA VAL A 138 -19.77 13.40 10.77
C VAL A 138 -19.85 12.03 10.10
N SER A 139 -20.79 11.87 9.18
CA SER A 139 -20.98 10.62 8.43
C SER A 139 -19.97 10.45 7.30
N ARG A 140 -19.50 11.55 6.71
CA ARG A 140 -18.54 11.55 5.60
C ARG A 140 -17.78 12.87 5.49
N VAL A 141 -16.46 12.78 5.25
CA VAL A 141 -15.61 13.92 4.87
C VAL A 141 -15.11 13.67 3.46
N GLU A 142 -15.47 14.53 2.51
CA GLU A 142 -15.02 14.44 1.12
C GLU A 142 -14.16 15.66 0.78
N VAL A 143 -12.94 15.43 0.29
CA VAL A 143 -12.05 16.50 -0.16
C VAL A 143 -11.89 16.42 -1.68
N LYS A 144 -12.47 17.40 -2.38
CA LYS A 144 -12.27 17.55 -3.83
C LYS A 144 -10.96 18.29 -4.09
N SER A 145 -9.90 17.54 -4.39
CA SER A 145 -8.57 18.09 -4.68
C SER A 145 -8.26 18.05 -6.18
N PRO A 146 -7.68 19.12 -6.77
CA PRO A 146 -7.16 19.09 -8.13
C PRO A 146 -6.10 18.01 -8.37
N LEU A 147 -5.46 17.51 -7.29
CA LEU A 147 -4.48 16.42 -7.37
C LEU A 147 -5.08 15.15 -7.97
N ALA A 148 -6.38 14.90 -7.75
CA ALA A 148 -7.07 13.73 -8.29
C ALA A 148 -7.32 13.80 -9.82
N GLN A 149 -7.02 14.94 -10.45
CA GLN A 149 -7.12 15.11 -11.90
C GLN A 149 -5.76 14.94 -12.59
N LYS A 150 -4.68 14.73 -11.83
CA LYS A 150 -3.32 14.61 -12.37
C LYS A 150 -2.95 13.15 -12.57
N ALA A 151 -2.86 12.73 -13.83
CA ALA A 151 -2.47 11.37 -14.23
C ALA A 151 -1.13 10.92 -13.63
N SER A 152 -0.19 11.84 -13.40
CA SER A 152 1.09 11.53 -12.74
C SER A 152 0.91 10.97 -11.33
N TYR A 153 -0.19 11.30 -10.66
CA TYR A 153 -0.49 10.88 -9.30
C TYR A 153 -1.47 9.72 -9.24
N THR A 154 -2.49 9.71 -10.10
CA THR A 154 -3.49 8.64 -10.13
C THR A 154 -2.94 7.34 -10.73
N ASP A 155 -2.19 7.46 -11.82
CA ASP A 155 -1.69 6.31 -12.60
C ASP A 155 -0.16 6.25 -12.66
N GLY A 156 0.50 7.40 -12.51
CA GLY A 156 1.95 7.55 -12.73
C GLY A 156 2.84 7.20 -11.54
N GLY A 157 2.27 6.84 -10.39
CA GLY A 157 3.02 6.43 -9.20
C GLY A 157 3.85 7.54 -8.54
N GLN A 158 3.67 8.82 -8.92
CA GLN A 158 4.43 9.92 -8.32
C GLN A 158 3.82 10.42 -7.01
N PHE A 159 2.62 9.96 -6.65
CA PHE A 159 1.91 10.43 -5.46
C PHE A 159 2.64 10.08 -4.16
N ILE A 160 3.33 8.93 -4.13
CA ILE A 160 4.16 8.50 -2.99
C ILE A 160 5.16 9.57 -2.55
N TYR A 161 5.72 10.35 -3.48
CA TYR A 161 6.69 11.39 -3.15
C TYR A 161 6.04 12.62 -2.47
N LEU A 162 4.84 13.01 -2.91
CA LEU A 162 4.05 14.04 -2.21
C LEU A 162 3.62 13.56 -0.82
N MET A 163 3.23 12.30 -0.72
CA MET A 163 2.86 11.69 0.56
C MET A 163 4.05 11.65 1.53
N MET A 164 5.24 11.31 1.05
CA MET A 164 6.47 11.35 1.85
C MET A 164 6.86 12.76 2.27
N TRP A 165 6.69 13.77 1.40
CA TRP A 165 6.89 15.16 1.79
C TRP A 165 5.94 15.57 2.92
N LEU A 166 4.65 15.22 2.82
CA LEU A 166 3.66 15.51 3.87
C LEU A 166 4.03 14.81 5.19
N TYR A 167 4.45 13.54 5.11
CA TYR A 167 4.82 12.72 6.26
C TYR A 167 6.09 13.20 6.97
N PHE A 168 7.19 13.43 6.22
CA PHE A 168 8.50 13.76 6.80
C PHE A 168 8.71 15.26 6.98
N GLU A 169 8.38 16.08 5.98
CA GLU A 169 8.71 17.52 5.98
C GLU A 169 7.64 18.36 6.70
N LYS A 170 6.38 17.92 6.67
CA LYS A 170 5.28 18.58 7.41
C LYS A 170 4.88 17.89 8.70
N ASN A 171 5.50 16.74 9.01
CA ASN A 171 5.22 15.95 10.22
C ASN A 171 3.72 15.59 10.36
N CYS A 172 3.01 15.47 9.24
CA CYS A 172 1.59 15.16 9.18
C CYS A 172 1.39 13.63 9.12
N GLN A 173 1.60 12.94 10.25
CA GLN A 173 1.71 11.48 10.30
C GLN A 173 0.44 10.75 10.79
N THR A 174 -0.59 11.48 11.23
CA THR A 174 -1.80 10.86 11.82
C THR A 174 -2.74 10.27 10.77
N TYR A 175 -2.81 10.92 9.61
CA TYR A 175 -3.67 10.51 8.50
C TYR A 175 -2.87 10.45 7.21
N MET A 176 -2.94 9.31 6.52
CA MET A 176 -2.26 9.08 5.25
C MET A 176 -3.21 9.35 4.09
N PRO A 177 -2.81 10.17 3.11
CA PRO A 177 -3.61 10.43 1.93
C PRO A 177 -3.53 9.24 0.95
N PHE A 178 -4.62 8.95 0.26
CA PHE A 178 -4.66 7.95 -0.81
C PHE A 178 -5.73 8.30 -1.84
N PHE A 179 -5.59 7.73 -3.04
CA PHE A 179 -6.62 7.85 -4.07
C PHE A 179 -7.55 6.64 -4.06
N GLU A 180 -8.83 6.91 -4.19
CA GLU A 180 -9.87 5.89 -4.35
C GLU A 180 -10.65 6.17 -5.65
N GLU A 181 -10.90 5.12 -6.42
CA GLU A 181 -11.78 5.17 -7.58
C GLU A 181 -13.25 5.22 -7.13
N ASP A 182 -13.99 6.17 -7.68
CA ASP A 182 -15.43 6.36 -7.49
C ASP A 182 -16.12 6.44 -8.85
N GLY A 183 -16.48 5.27 -9.37
CA GLY A 183 -17.01 5.13 -10.72
C GLY A 183 -15.98 5.55 -11.76
N GLU A 184 -16.26 6.62 -12.50
CA GLU A 184 -15.37 7.17 -13.53
C GLU A 184 -14.43 8.27 -12.98
N SER A 185 -14.48 8.56 -11.69
CA SER A 185 -13.70 9.62 -11.06
C SER A 185 -12.72 9.08 -10.03
N VAL A 186 -11.61 9.79 -9.81
CA VAL A 186 -10.67 9.51 -8.72
C VAL A 186 -10.85 10.57 -7.64
N ARG A 187 -10.81 10.16 -6.37
CA ARG A 187 -10.93 11.08 -5.22
C ARG A 187 -9.77 10.94 -4.27
N LEU A 188 -9.33 12.08 -3.71
CA LEU A 188 -8.37 12.11 -2.62
C LEU A 188 -9.10 11.83 -1.30
N ASN A 189 -8.72 10.76 -0.63
CA ASN A 189 -9.19 10.37 0.68
C ASN A 189 -8.04 10.33 1.68
N PHE A 190 -8.39 10.17 2.95
CA PHE A 190 -7.44 10.03 4.04
C PHE A 190 -7.90 8.89 4.95
N CYS A 191 -6.97 8.12 5.48
CA CYS A 191 -7.24 7.13 6.50
C CYS A 191 -6.22 7.25 7.65
N PRO A 192 -6.56 6.76 8.86
CA PRO A 192 -5.60 6.70 9.95
C PRO A 192 -4.34 5.96 9.54
N ALA A 193 -3.16 6.51 9.85
CA ALA A 193 -1.89 5.93 9.43
C ALA A 193 -1.70 4.48 9.89
N GLU A 194 -2.24 4.12 11.05
CA GLU A 194 -2.24 2.73 11.57
C GLU A 194 -2.97 1.72 10.68
N LYS A 195 -3.91 2.19 9.86
CA LYS A 195 -4.71 1.37 8.94
C LYS A 195 -4.24 1.48 7.49
N PHE A 196 -3.24 2.33 7.23
CA PHE A 196 -2.73 2.53 5.89
C PHE A 196 -1.72 1.43 5.54
N GLU A 197 -2.00 0.71 4.45
CA GLU A 197 -1.10 -0.31 3.94
C GLU A 197 -0.49 0.18 2.63
N PHE A 198 0.82 0.38 2.64
CA PHE A 198 1.57 0.58 1.40
C PHE A 198 1.55 -0.71 0.57
N ASP A 199 1.37 -0.56 -0.73
CA ASP A 199 1.69 -1.64 -1.66
C ASP A 199 3.20 -1.96 -1.61
N ASN A 200 3.60 -3.08 -2.22
CA ASN A 200 4.99 -3.53 -2.15
C ASN A 200 5.98 -2.53 -2.76
N HIS A 201 5.59 -1.83 -3.82
CA HIS A 201 6.46 -0.91 -4.52
C HIS A 201 6.61 0.40 -3.75
N ASP A 202 5.50 0.98 -3.32
CA ASP A 202 5.49 2.22 -2.53
C ASP A 202 6.16 2.02 -1.17
N ARG A 203 6.06 0.82 -0.58
CA ARG A 203 6.78 0.46 0.64
C ARG A 203 8.28 0.47 0.43
N GLU A 204 8.76 -0.10 -0.68
CA GLU A 204 10.19 -0.10 -1.00
C GLU A 204 10.70 1.34 -1.21
N ILE A 205 9.94 2.17 -1.92
CA ILE A 205 10.25 3.59 -2.09
C ILE A 205 10.31 4.31 -0.74
N PHE A 206 9.31 4.10 0.12
CA PHE A 206 9.20 4.73 1.44
C PHE A 206 10.40 4.38 2.33
N GLU A 207 10.76 3.09 2.41
CA GLU A 207 11.88 2.65 3.24
C GLU A 207 13.24 3.14 2.71
N LEU A 208 13.41 3.19 1.37
CA LEU A 208 14.62 3.77 0.76
C LEU A 208 14.76 5.25 1.10
N VAL A 209 13.67 6.03 0.99
CA VAL A 209 13.68 7.46 1.34
C VAL A 209 13.92 7.66 2.83
N LYS A 210 13.22 6.91 3.69
CA LYS A 210 13.42 6.95 5.13
C LYS A 210 14.88 6.70 5.50
N THR A 211 15.46 5.62 4.97
CA THR A 211 16.84 5.23 5.25
C THR A 211 17.87 6.25 4.76
N GLU A 212 17.67 6.84 3.59
CA GLU A 212 18.65 7.76 2.99
C GLU A 212 18.58 9.18 3.59
N PHE A 213 17.41 9.62 4.07
CA PHE A 213 17.21 11.02 4.47
C PHE A 213 16.84 11.25 5.95
N TYR A 214 16.34 10.23 6.66
CA TYR A 214 15.74 10.40 8.01
C TYR A 214 16.15 9.35 9.05
N SER A 215 17.07 8.43 8.72
CA SER A 215 17.62 7.43 9.64
C SER A 215 18.99 7.80 10.17
#